data_AF-A0A8H5M682-F1
#
_entry.id   AF-A0A8H5M682-F1
#
_cell.length_a   1.000
_cell.length_b   1.000
_cell.length_c   1.000
_cell.angle_alpha   90.00
_cell.angle_beta   90.00
_cell.angle_gamma   90.00
#
_symmetry.space_group_name_H-M   'P 1'
#
loop_
_entity.id
_entity.type
_entity.pdbx_description
1 polymer ?
#
loop_
_entity_poly.entity_id
_entity_poly.type
_entity_poly.pdbx_seq_one_letter_code
_entity_poly.pdbx_strand_id
1 'polypeptide(L)'
;MRFQSAQIGGSDTFNIANGTVNFALWTYHSCKTVFVNQNTQADETYCLSDWATVTDFIAPNCQSTQNAHGGQCNAADGTWFIEVAHS
;
A
#
# COMPACT_ATOMS: atom_id res chain seq x y z
N MET A 1 -12.59 -0.06 -9.76
CA MET A 1 -11.59 0.69 -8.98
C MET A 1 -10.22 0.55 -9.66
N ARG A 2 -9.30 1.53 -9.57
CA ARG A 2 -8.09 1.61 -10.45
C ARG A 2 -7.13 0.40 -10.36
N PHE A 3 -7.08 -0.27 -9.22
CA PHE A 3 -6.34 -1.54 -9.06
C PHE A 3 -7.16 -2.77 -9.48
N GLN A 4 -8.49 -2.69 -9.40
CA GLN A 4 -9.42 -3.71 -9.89
C GLN A 4 -9.41 -3.82 -11.43
N SER A 5 -9.11 -2.73 -12.15
CA SER A 5 -8.90 -2.76 -13.61
C SER A 5 -7.55 -3.34 -14.03
N ALA A 6 -6.59 -3.46 -13.11
CA ALA A 6 -5.28 -4.07 -13.36
C ALA A 6 -5.26 -5.57 -13.03
N GLN A 7 -6.12 -6.03 -12.12
CA GLN A 7 -6.34 -7.46 -11.86
C GLN A 7 -7.55 -7.99 -12.63
N ILE A 8 -7.28 -8.57 -13.81
CA ILE A 8 -8.28 -9.35 -14.55
C ILE A 8 -8.41 -10.73 -13.88
N GLY A 9 -9.45 -10.91 -13.04
CA GLY A 9 -9.95 -12.25 -12.65
C GLY A 9 -9.36 -12.91 -11.40
N GLY A 10 -8.78 -12.16 -10.46
CA GLY A 10 -8.31 -12.67 -9.15
C GLY A 10 -9.11 -12.12 -7.98
N SER A 11 -9.02 -12.77 -6.81
CA SER A 11 -9.57 -12.27 -5.54
C SER A 11 -9.14 -10.82 -5.29
N ASP A 12 -10.06 -9.95 -4.84
CA ASP A 12 -9.81 -8.53 -4.50
C ASP A 12 -8.89 -8.34 -3.28
N THR A 13 -8.25 -9.42 -2.84
CA THR A 13 -7.37 -9.47 -1.67
C THR A 13 -6.02 -10.03 -2.08
N PHE A 14 -4.97 -9.51 -1.46
CA PHE A 14 -3.62 -10.06 -1.52
C PHE A 14 -3.13 -10.34 -0.10
N ASN A 15 -2.28 -11.34 0.04
CA ASN A 15 -1.66 -11.70 1.31
C ASN A 15 -0.22 -11.18 1.32
N ILE A 16 0.16 -10.49 2.40
CA ILE A 16 1.53 -10.14 2.73
C ILE A 16 2.00 -11.09 3.83
N ALA A 17 2.90 -12.00 3.45
CA ALA A 17 3.39 -13.02 4.36
C ALA A 17 4.11 -12.41 5.57
N ASN A 18 3.98 -13.10 6.69
CA ASN A 18 4.84 -12.96 7.84
C ASN A 18 6.19 -13.65 7.55
N GLY A 19 7.31 -12.91 7.50
CA GLY A 19 8.64 -13.52 7.33
C GLY A 19 9.65 -12.69 6.53
N THR A 20 10.54 -13.38 5.80
CA THR A 20 11.66 -12.75 5.07
C THR A 20 11.21 -11.76 3.98
N VAL A 21 10.06 -12.02 3.37
CA VAL A 21 9.41 -11.11 2.41
C VAL A 21 8.08 -10.68 3.01
N ASN A 22 8.14 -9.66 3.87
CA ASN A 22 7.00 -9.12 4.58
C ASN A 22 6.47 -7.82 3.97
N PHE A 23 6.70 -7.61 2.67
CA PHE A 23 6.28 -6.39 2.01
C PHE A 23 5.74 -6.65 0.60
N ALA A 24 4.84 -5.78 0.17
CA ALA A 24 4.36 -5.71 -1.20
C ALA A 24 4.67 -4.32 -1.75
N LEU A 25 5.37 -4.24 -2.88
CA LEU A 25 5.55 -2.98 -3.62
C LEU A 25 4.63 -2.93 -4.82
N TRP A 26 4.07 -1.75 -5.04
CA TRP A 26 3.34 -1.39 -6.24
C TRP A 26 3.70 0.00 -6.73
N THR A 27 3.29 0.30 -7.95
CA THR A 27 3.51 1.60 -8.56
C THR A 27 2.18 2.08 -9.12
N TYR A 28 1.81 3.30 -8.73
CA TYR A 28 0.60 3.98 -9.15
C TYR A 28 0.98 5.34 -9.74
N HIS A 29 0.86 5.48 -11.07
CA HIS A 29 1.43 6.60 -11.83
C HIS A 29 2.93 6.80 -11.54
N SER A 30 3.33 7.97 -11.02
CA SER A 30 4.70 8.30 -10.61
C SER A 30 4.97 8.05 -9.12
N CYS A 31 4.03 7.44 -8.40
CA CYS A 31 4.16 7.15 -6.98
C CYS A 31 4.45 5.66 -6.77
N LYS A 32 5.47 5.35 -5.97
CA LYS A 32 5.73 4.01 -5.46
C LYS A 32 4.99 3.84 -4.15
N THR A 33 4.30 2.72 -4.00
CA THR A 33 3.57 2.35 -2.78
C THR A 33 4.17 1.09 -2.21
N VAL A 34 4.47 1.06 -0.92
CA VAL A 34 4.89 -0.15 -0.21
C VAL A 34 3.94 -0.44 0.93
N PHE A 35 3.43 -1.66 0.99
CA PHE A 35 2.77 -2.22 2.16
C PHE A 35 3.81 -3.06 2.90
N VAL A 36 3.95 -2.88 4.21
CA VAL A 36 4.82 -3.72 5.05
C VAL A 36 3.99 -4.36 6.16
N ASN A 37 4.03 -5.69 6.21
CA ASN A 37 3.52 -6.48 7.31
C ASN A 37 4.54 -6.48 8.46
N GLN A 38 4.17 -5.89 9.60
CA GLN A 38 4.94 -5.88 10.84
C GLN A 38 4.43 -6.91 11.84
N ASN A 39 3.35 -7.62 11.53
CA ASN A 39 2.81 -8.70 12.32
C ASN A 39 3.77 -9.91 12.28
N THR A 40 4.44 -10.14 13.40
CA THR A 40 5.38 -11.25 13.57
C THR A 40 4.70 -12.58 13.85
N GLN A 41 3.37 -12.61 13.96
CA GLN A 41 2.59 -13.79 14.35
C GLN A 41 1.68 -14.31 13.24
N ALA A 42 1.32 -13.47 12.27
CA ALA A 42 0.40 -13.84 11.19
C ALA A 42 0.64 -13.08 9.89
N ASP A 43 0.22 -13.73 8.81
CA ASP A 43 0.05 -13.13 7.50
C ASP A 43 -1.04 -12.06 7.52
N GLU A 44 -0.81 -10.96 6.82
CA GLU A 44 -1.80 -9.89 6.67
C GLU A 44 -2.50 -10.03 5.32
N THR A 45 -3.83 -10.12 5.34
CA THR A 45 -4.63 -10.11 4.11
C THR A 45 -5.27 -8.74 3.94
N TYR A 46 -4.99 -8.08 2.82
CA TYR A 46 -5.46 -6.73 2.56
C TYR A 46 -6.20 -6.64 1.23
N CYS A 47 -7.21 -5.77 1.17
CA CYS A 47 -8.01 -5.57 -0.03
C CYS A 47 -7.30 -4.59 -0.98
N LEU A 48 -7.33 -4.89 -2.27
CA LEU A 48 -6.78 -4.03 -3.31
C LEU A 48 -7.61 -2.76 -3.50
N SER A 49 -8.91 -2.86 -3.32
CA SER A 49 -9.84 -1.73 -3.27
C SER A 49 -9.56 -0.78 -2.10
N ASP A 50 -9.27 -1.31 -0.92
CA ASP A 50 -8.89 -0.51 0.25
C ASP A 50 -7.50 0.11 0.05
N TRP A 51 -6.54 -0.65 -0.49
CA TRP A 51 -5.22 -0.10 -0.83
C TRP A 51 -5.32 1.02 -1.87
N ALA A 52 -6.24 0.89 -2.84
CA ALA A 52 -6.54 1.96 -3.79
C ALA A 52 -6.93 3.25 -3.06
N THR A 53 -7.87 3.12 -2.14
CA THR A 53 -8.45 4.23 -1.40
C THR A 53 -7.41 4.90 -0.49
N VAL A 54 -6.60 4.09 0.21
CA VAL A 54 -5.49 4.59 1.04
C VAL A 54 -4.43 5.28 0.18
N THR A 55 -4.07 4.70 -0.96
CA THR A 55 -3.10 5.30 -1.88
C THR A 55 -3.63 6.62 -2.43
N ASP A 56 -4.90 6.70 -2.84
CA ASP A 56 -5.50 7.96 -3.31
C ASP A 56 -5.60 9.02 -2.21
N PHE A 57 -5.67 8.61 -0.94
CA PHE A 57 -5.63 9.53 0.20
C PHE A 57 -4.21 10.06 0.47
N ILE A 58 -3.19 9.21 0.35
CA ILE A 58 -1.79 9.57 0.65
C ILE A 58 -1.09 10.21 -0.57
N ALA A 59 -1.39 9.77 -1.79
CA ALA A 59 -0.73 10.19 -3.03
C ALA A 59 -0.79 11.71 -3.32
N PRO A 60 -1.83 12.48 -2.93
CA PRO A 60 -1.79 13.94 -3.00
C PRO A 60 -0.63 14.55 -2.20
N ASN A 61 -0.17 13.89 -1.13
CA ASN A 61 1.02 14.26 -0.37
C ASN A 61 2.34 13.82 -1.04
N CYS A 62 2.28 13.21 -2.22
CA CYS A 62 3.45 12.88 -3.04
C CYS A 62 3.70 13.91 -4.15
N GLN A 63 2.95 15.02 -4.17
CA GLN A 63 3.08 16.06 -5.18
C GLN A 63 4.24 17.01 -4.88
N SER A 64 5.05 17.31 -5.91
CA SER A 64 6.16 18.27 -5.80
C SER A 64 5.72 19.68 -5.42
N THR A 65 4.46 20.04 -5.69
CA THR A 65 3.87 21.36 -5.36
C THR A 65 3.79 21.63 -3.87
N GLN A 66 3.74 20.60 -3.01
CA GLN A 66 3.79 20.76 -1.55
C GLN A 66 5.17 20.49 -0.95
N ASN A 67 6.19 20.19 -1.77
CA ASN A 67 7.49 19.68 -1.30
C ASN A 67 7.35 18.48 -0.33
N ALA A 68 6.25 17.73 -0.46
CA ALA A 68 5.97 16.56 0.33
C ALA A 68 6.49 15.35 -0.46
N HIS A 69 7.47 14.66 0.12
CA HIS A 69 8.20 13.56 -0.53
C HIS A 69 7.45 12.22 -0.43
N GLY A 70 6.24 12.22 0.14
CA GLY A 70 5.48 11.02 0.42
C GLY A 70 4.56 11.16 1.64
N GLY A 71 3.99 10.03 2.05
CA GLY A 71 3.26 9.90 3.30
C GLY A 71 3.12 8.44 3.73
N GLN A 72 2.83 8.23 5.01
CA GLN A 72 2.68 6.90 5.61
C GLN A 72 1.33 6.80 6.33
N CYS A 73 0.63 5.69 6.14
CA CYS A 73 -0.54 5.29 6.90
C CYS A 73 -0.21 4.05 7.72
N ASN A 74 -0.51 4.08 9.01
CA ASN A 74 -0.21 3.01 9.94
C ASN A 74 -1.49 2.39 10.45
N ALA A 75 -1.48 1.08 10.62
CA ALA A 75 -2.51 0.40 11.38
C ALA A 75 -2.52 0.91 12.83
N ALA A 76 -3.71 1.08 13.42
CA ALA A 76 -3.83 1.56 14.79
C ALA A 76 -3.18 0.60 15.82
N ASP A 77 -3.11 -0.69 15.49
CA ASP A 77 -2.48 -1.74 16.28
C ASP A 77 -0.99 -1.96 15.92
N GLY A 78 -0.45 -1.21 14.95
CA GLY A 78 0.94 -1.32 14.50
C GLY A 78 1.26 -2.62 13.74
N THR A 79 0.25 -3.37 13.28
CA THR A 79 0.45 -4.63 12.54
C THR A 79 0.96 -4.42 11.13
N TRP A 80 0.68 -3.27 10.52
CA TRP A 80 1.17 -2.91 9.19
C TRP A 80 1.30 -1.40 8.99
N PHE A 81 2.04 -1.02 7.95
CA PHE A 81 2.00 0.33 7.41
C PHE A 81 2.03 0.32 5.88
N ILE A 82 1.45 1.36 5.29
CA ILE A 82 1.51 1.66 3.86
C ILE A 82 2.23 3.00 3.69
N GLU A 83 3.32 3.00 2.94
CA GLU A 83 4.05 4.21 2.58
C GLU A 83 3.90 4.48 1.08
N VAL A 84 3.69 5.75 0.72
CA VAL A 84 3.68 6.22 -0.65
C VAL A 84 4.77 7.27 -0.79
N ALA A 85 5.62 7.14 -1.80
CA ALA A 85 6.69 8.08 -2.12
C ALA A 85 6.74 8.36 -3.61
N HIS A 86 7.18 9.56 -3.98
CA HIS A 86 7.38 9.91 -5.39
C HIS A 86 8.60 9.16 -5.97
N SER A 87 8.48 8.64 -7.19
CA SER A 87 9.57 7.94 -7.89
C SER A 87 10.52 8.86 -8.63
#